data_AF-A0A354HZR6-F1
#
_entry.id   AF-A0A354HZR6-F1
#
_cell.length_a   1.000
_cell.length_b   1.000
_cell.length_c   1.000
_cell.angle_alpha   90.00
_cell.angle_beta   90.00
_cell.angle_gamma   90.00
#
_symmetry.space_group_name_H-M   'P 1'
#
loop_
_entity.id
_entity.type
_entity.pdbx_description
1 polymer ?
#
loop_
_entity_poly.entity_id
_entity_poly.type
_entity_poly.pdbx_seq_one_letter_code
_entity_poly.pdbx_strand_id
1 'polypeptide(L)'
;MKKIATYLLACVIAIPAVQAAGKAESTRHERNYIVDGNNLYRDERFAEAEVAYRKALEENAMNEIARFNLAASLLRQGNATGETAKEAVSILQGLARDAENISIAEKSFYNMGNLAFNEQNYAQAIDNYKNALRRNPDNDHARENLRLAQKRLEEQQNQDQNQDQNQQNQDQNKDQEQNKNQDKNDQNKDQNKDQNKDEQNKDQDQQQQQQQPQDQKQQPQQQQQGGISPENAQKILKTMENEENATRARVNAEKRKNGAPSRRAVTNPW
;
A
#
# COMPACT_ATOMS: atom_id res chain seq x y z
N MET A 1 -43.90 74.31 -19.16
CA MET A 1 -44.65 73.09 -18.74
C MET A 1 -44.06 71.88 -19.45
N LYS A 2 -43.90 70.74 -18.76
CA LYS A 2 -43.79 69.35 -19.33
C LYS A 2 -42.60 69.10 -20.29
N LYS A 3 -41.88 67.96 -20.26
CA LYS A 3 -41.76 66.81 -19.35
C LYS A 3 -40.33 66.26 -19.55
N ILE A 4 -39.63 65.85 -18.49
CA ILE A 4 -38.38 65.07 -18.62
C ILE A 4 -38.76 63.59 -18.68
N ALA A 5 -38.18 62.84 -19.61
CA ALA A 5 -38.43 61.41 -19.79
C ALA A 5 -37.21 60.58 -19.35
N THR A 6 -37.28 60.00 -18.16
CA THR A 6 -36.26 59.10 -17.63
C THR A 6 -36.48 57.67 -18.14
N TYR A 7 -35.62 57.22 -19.06
CA TYR A 7 -35.58 55.82 -19.49
C TYR A 7 -34.87 54.96 -18.44
N LEU A 8 -35.62 54.07 -17.77
CA LEU A 8 -35.05 53.02 -16.91
C LEU A 8 -34.64 51.83 -17.77
N LEU A 9 -33.33 51.62 -17.92
CA LEU A 9 -32.77 50.45 -18.58
C LEU A 9 -32.85 49.23 -17.64
N ALA A 10 -33.90 48.42 -17.77
CA ALA A 10 -34.07 47.21 -16.99
C ALA A 10 -33.20 46.07 -17.55
N CYS A 11 -31.96 45.96 -17.08
CA CYS A 11 -31.07 44.84 -17.39
C CYS A 11 -31.59 43.53 -16.77
N VAL A 12 -32.36 42.75 -17.54
CA VAL A 12 -32.78 41.40 -17.16
C VAL A 12 -31.57 40.47 -17.24
N ILE A 13 -30.93 40.21 -16.09
CA ILE A 13 -29.89 39.20 -15.97
C ILE A 13 -30.55 37.83 -16.05
N ALA A 14 -30.53 37.23 -17.24
CA ALA A 14 -30.97 35.86 -17.44
C ALA A 14 -29.97 34.90 -16.77
N ILE A 15 -30.26 34.49 -15.53
CA ILE A 15 -29.53 33.42 -14.86
C ILE A 15 -29.75 32.14 -15.68
N PRO A 16 -28.70 31.52 -16.25
CA PRO A 16 -28.87 30.27 -16.96
C PRO A 16 -29.33 29.20 -15.96
N ALA A 17 -30.47 28.58 -16.25
CA ALA A 17 -30.96 27.47 -15.43
C ALA A 17 -29.97 26.30 -15.53
N VAL A 18 -29.16 26.12 -14.48
CA VAL A 18 -28.31 24.95 -14.33
C VAL A 18 -29.23 23.74 -14.25
N GLN A 19 -29.35 23.02 -15.36
CA GLN A 19 -30.09 21.78 -15.41
C GLN A 19 -29.37 20.78 -14.51
N ALA A 20 -29.94 20.52 -13.34
CA ALA A 20 -29.47 19.44 -12.49
C ALA A 20 -29.55 18.15 -13.32
N ALA A 21 -28.40 17.51 -13.53
CA ALA A 21 -28.30 16.28 -14.30
C ALA A 21 -29.08 15.18 -13.56
N GLY A 22 -30.35 15.00 -13.93
CA GLY A 22 -31.16 13.89 -13.47
C GLY A 22 -30.45 12.58 -13.84
N LYS A 23 -30.53 11.57 -12.95
CA LYS A 23 -29.93 10.26 -13.21
C LYS A 23 -30.44 9.75 -14.56
N ALA A 24 -29.53 9.56 -15.51
CA ALA A 24 -29.87 9.08 -16.84
C ALA A 24 -30.57 7.73 -16.72
N GLU A 25 -31.76 7.61 -17.32
CA GLU A 25 -32.53 6.38 -17.26
C GLU A 25 -31.84 5.30 -18.11
N SER A 26 -31.58 4.15 -17.49
CA SER A 26 -30.79 3.06 -18.08
C SER A 26 -31.36 2.64 -19.44
N THR A 27 -30.59 2.83 -20.51
CA THR A 27 -31.04 2.56 -21.88
C THR A 27 -30.90 1.07 -22.22
N ARG A 28 -31.51 0.63 -23.33
CA ARG A 28 -31.28 -0.73 -23.85
C ARG A 28 -29.85 -0.88 -24.41
N HIS A 29 -29.27 0.17 -24.99
CA HIS A 29 -27.93 0.10 -25.57
C HIS A 29 -26.85 0.09 -24.49
N GLU A 30 -26.96 0.95 -23.47
CA GLU A 30 -26.13 0.93 -22.25
C GLU A 30 -26.03 -0.49 -21.66
N ARG A 31 -27.19 -1.13 -21.39
CA ARG A 31 -27.22 -2.48 -20.83
C ARG A 31 -26.64 -3.54 -21.77
N ASN A 32 -26.88 -3.43 -23.08
CA ASN A 32 -26.27 -4.34 -24.06
C ASN A 32 -24.75 -4.21 -24.06
N TYR A 33 -24.20 -2.98 -24.11
CA TYR A 33 -22.76 -2.74 -24.07
C TYR A 33 -22.11 -3.24 -22.76
N ILE A 34 -22.79 -3.13 -21.62
CA ILE A 34 -22.33 -3.75 -20.35
C ILE A 34 -22.32 -5.28 -20.46
N VAL A 35 -23.34 -5.91 -21.07
CA VAL A 35 -23.39 -7.37 -21.27
C VAL A 35 -22.31 -7.85 -22.24
N ASP A 36 -22.08 -7.13 -23.34
CA ASP A 36 -21.04 -7.46 -24.32
C ASP A 36 -19.65 -7.33 -23.70
N GLY A 37 -19.39 -6.24 -22.96
CA GLY A 37 -18.15 -6.08 -22.18
C GLY A 37 -17.96 -7.17 -21.13
N ASN A 38 -19.04 -7.60 -20.45
CA ASN A 38 -18.99 -8.70 -19.48
C ASN A 38 -18.62 -10.03 -20.15
N ASN A 39 -19.03 -10.26 -21.40
CA ASN A 39 -18.65 -11.45 -22.16
C ASN A 39 -17.17 -11.37 -22.56
N LEU A 40 -16.75 -10.26 -23.18
CA LEU A 40 -15.37 -10.02 -23.59
C LEU A 40 -14.38 -10.11 -22.41
N TYR A 41 -14.77 -9.65 -21.21
CA TYR A 41 -13.96 -9.74 -20.00
C TYR A 41 -13.78 -11.18 -19.49
N ARG A 42 -14.80 -12.05 -19.65
CA ARG A 42 -14.70 -13.49 -19.34
C ARG A 42 -13.85 -14.24 -20.34
N ASP A 43 -13.89 -13.83 -21.61
CA ASP A 43 -13.04 -14.32 -22.70
C ASP A 43 -11.58 -13.80 -22.60
N GLU A 44 -11.23 -13.09 -21.52
CA GLU A 44 -9.94 -12.42 -21.26
C GLU A 44 -9.53 -11.35 -22.31
N ARG A 45 -10.49 -10.91 -23.13
CA ARG A 45 -10.32 -9.88 -24.19
C ARG A 45 -10.45 -8.47 -23.61
N PHE A 46 -9.62 -8.17 -22.60
CA PHE A 46 -9.74 -6.97 -21.75
C PHE A 46 -9.68 -5.63 -22.49
N ALA A 47 -9.00 -5.56 -23.65
CA ALA A 47 -8.98 -4.35 -24.50
C ALA A 47 -10.30 -4.13 -25.26
N GLU A 48 -10.98 -5.21 -25.68
CA GLU A 48 -12.30 -5.11 -26.33
C GLU A 48 -13.41 -4.90 -25.28
N ALA A 49 -13.25 -5.49 -24.09
CA ALA A 49 -14.12 -5.25 -22.95
C ALA A 49 -14.11 -3.77 -22.53
N GLU A 50 -12.94 -3.13 -22.45
CA GLU A 50 -12.80 -1.68 -22.26
C GLU A 50 -13.64 -0.89 -23.29
N VAL A 51 -13.50 -1.18 -24.58
CA VAL A 51 -14.23 -0.46 -25.65
C VAL A 51 -15.74 -0.62 -25.48
N ALA A 52 -16.23 -1.79 -25.07
CA ALA A 52 -17.65 -1.99 -24.76
C ALA A 52 -18.09 -1.19 -23.53
N TYR A 53 -17.31 -1.17 -22.44
CA TYR A 53 -17.65 -0.38 -21.25
C TYR A 53 -17.57 1.14 -21.51
N ARG A 54 -16.65 1.63 -22.33
CA ARG A 54 -16.62 3.04 -22.73
C ARG A 54 -17.88 3.44 -23.51
N LYS A 55 -18.39 2.60 -24.42
CA LYS A 55 -19.69 2.82 -25.10
C LYS A 55 -20.89 2.82 -24.15
N ALA A 56 -20.86 2.02 -23.08
CA ALA A 56 -21.88 2.11 -22.03
C ALA A 56 -21.83 3.45 -21.26
N LEU A 57 -20.63 4.04 -21.13
CA LEU A 57 -20.43 5.35 -20.49
C LEU A 57 -20.70 6.54 -21.43
N GLU A 58 -20.67 6.35 -22.75
CA GLU A 58 -21.20 7.30 -23.73
C GLU A 58 -22.73 7.44 -23.60
N GLU A 59 -23.44 6.34 -23.38
CA GLU A 59 -24.89 6.34 -23.08
C GLU A 59 -25.21 6.84 -21.66
N ASN A 60 -24.39 6.49 -20.66
CA ASN A 60 -24.56 6.92 -19.27
C ASN A 60 -23.24 7.00 -18.50
N ALA A 61 -22.61 8.18 -18.50
CA ALA A 61 -21.32 8.43 -17.85
C ALA A 61 -21.30 8.15 -16.33
N MET A 62 -22.45 8.05 -15.67
CA MET A 62 -22.57 7.80 -14.24
C MET A 62 -22.89 6.33 -13.88
N ASN A 63 -23.00 5.42 -14.86
CA ASN A 63 -23.28 4.01 -14.58
C ASN A 63 -22.15 3.35 -13.77
N GLU A 64 -22.42 3.04 -12.50
CA GLU A 64 -21.44 2.49 -11.56
C GLU A 64 -20.86 1.14 -12.01
N ILE A 65 -21.67 0.29 -12.67
CA ILE A 65 -21.25 -1.03 -13.16
C ILE A 65 -20.30 -0.87 -14.34
N ALA A 66 -20.64 -0.02 -15.31
CA ALA A 66 -19.78 0.25 -16.46
C ALA A 66 -18.46 0.91 -16.02
N ARG A 67 -18.51 1.88 -15.08
CA ARG A 67 -17.30 2.49 -14.49
C ARG A 67 -16.42 1.44 -13.80
N PHE A 68 -17.02 0.60 -12.94
CA PHE A 68 -16.27 -0.42 -12.21
C PHE A 68 -15.64 -1.45 -13.14
N ASN A 69 -16.41 -1.98 -14.10
CA ASN A 69 -15.92 -2.99 -15.02
C ASN A 69 -14.90 -2.43 -16.04
N LEU A 70 -14.99 -1.14 -16.41
CA LEU A 70 -13.94 -0.44 -17.14
C LEU A 70 -12.63 -0.46 -16.35
N ALA A 71 -12.64 -0.01 -15.09
CA ALA A 71 -11.46 -0.03 -14.23
C ALA A 71 -10.89 -1.45 -14.05
N ALA A 72 -11.75 -2.45 -13.84
CA ALA A 72 -11.33 -3.85 -13.78
C ALA A 72 -10.67 -4.34 -15.08
N SER A 73 -11.14 -3.87 -16.24
CA SER A 73 -10.55 -4.21 -17.56
C SER A 73 -9.18 -3.56 -17.75
N LEU A 74 -9.06 -2.26 -17.45
CA LEU A 74 -7.80 -1.50 -17.52
C LEU A 74 -6.70 -2.13 -16.64
N LEU A 75 -7.06 -2.70 -15.48
CA LEU A 75 -6.12 -3.40 -14.59
C LEU A 75 -5.78 -4.84 -15.01
N ARG A 76 -6.61 -5.47 -15.85
CA ARG A 76 -6.41 -6.87 -16.30
C ARG A 76 -5.72 -6.96 -17.66
N GLN A 77 -5.66 -5.87 -18.42
CA GLN A 77 -4.69 -5.72 -19.49
C GLN A 77 -3.28 -5.87 -18.92
N GLY A 78 -2.52 -6.87 -19.36
CA GLY A 78 -1.21 -7.24 -18.78
C GLY A 78 -0.10 -6.17 -18.86
N ASN A 79 -0.40 -5.00 -19.42
CA ASN A 79 0.49 -3.85 -19.53
C ASN A 79 0.08 -2.69 -18.60
N ALA A 80 -0.81 -2.92 -17.62
CA ALA A 80 -1.41 -1.93 -16.71
C ALA A 80 -0.38 -1.11 -15.92
N THR A 81 0.17 -0.08 -16.57
CA THR A 81 1.26 0.78 -16.12
C THR A 81 1.00 2.19 -16.63
N GLY A 82 1.74 3.18 -16.11
CA GLY A 82 1.63 4.56 -16.59
C GLY A 82 0.22 5.14 -16.42
N GLU A 83 -0.44 5.50 -17.52
CA GLU A 83 -1.72 6.23 -17.52
C GLU A 83 -2.93 5.31 -17.35
N THR A 84 -2.94 4.12 -17.95
CA THR A 84 -4.00 3.10 -17.82
C THR A 84 -4.26 2.73 -16.36
N ALA A 85 -3.19 2.54 -15.58
CA ALA A 85 -3.29 2.26 -14.15
C ALA A 85 -3.83 3.46 -13.35
N LYS A 86 -3.43 4.69 -13.69
CA LYS A 86 -3.92 5.93 -13.05
C LYS A 86 -5.40 6.18 -13.33
N GLU A 87 -5.87 5.93 -14.55
CA GLU A 87 -7.29 6.03 -14.88
C GLU A 87 -8.11 5.03 -14.05
N ALA A 88 -7.69 3.76 -14.01
CA ALA A 88 -8.35 2.73 -13.21
C ALA A 88 -8.39 3.11 -11.71
N VAL A 89 -7.27 3.55 -11.13
CA VAL A 89 -7.21 4.01 -9.74
C VAL A 89 -8.15 5.20 -9.49
N SER A 90 -8.19 6.19 -10.39
CA SER A 90 -9.09 7.35 -10.30
C SER A 90 -10.56 6.94 -10.31
N ILE A 91 -10.94 6.01 -11.21
CA ILE A 91 -12.30 5.48 -11.28
C ILE A 91 -12.66 4.73 -9.98
N LEU A 92 -11.78 3.85 -9.49
CA LEU A 92 -12.00 3.09 -8.25
C LEU A 92 -12.08 4.01 -7.02
N GLN A 93 -11.24 5.05 -6.93
CA GLN A 93 -11.31 6.05 -5.85
C GLN A 93 -12.67 6.76 -5.83
N GLY A 94 -13.17 7.18 -6.99
CA GLY A 94 -14.50 7.77 -7.12
C GLY A 94 -15.61 6.82 -6.69
N LEU A 95 -15.57 5.56 -7.12
CA LEU A 95 -16.58 4.55 -6.76
C LEU A 95 -16.51 4.14 -5.28
N ALA A 96 -15.31 4.02 -4.71
CA ALA A 96 -15.09 3.71 -3.30
C ALA A 96 -15.65 4.79 -2.37
N ARG A 97 -15.67 6.05 -2.82
CA ARG A 97 -16.27 7.19 -2.10
C ARG A 97 -17.77 7.34 -2.36
N ASP A 98 -18.18 7.37 -3.63
CA ASP A 98 -19.46 7.94 -4.06
C ASP A 98 -20.53 6.91 -4.49
N ALA A 99 -20.18 5.64 -4.72
CA ALA A 99 -21.13 4.68 -5.29
C ALA A 99 -22.27 4.32 -4.32
N GLU A 100 -23.51 4.39 -4.82
CA GLU A 100 -24.73 4.01 -4.11
C GLU A 100 -24.81 2.49 -3.92
N ASN A 101 -24.28 1.71 -4.86
CA ASN A 101 -24.14 0.28 -4.71
C ASN A 101 -22.98 -0.06 -3.76
N ILE A 102 -23.31 -0.41 -2.52
CA ILE A 102 -22.35 -0.80 -1.48
C ILE A 102 -21.37 -1.91 -1.92
N SER A 103 -21.77 -2.83 -2.80
CA SER A 103 -20.88 -3.87 -3.34
C SER A 103 -19.88 -3.34 -4.36
N ILE A 104 -20.25 -2.33 -5.16
CA ILE A 104 -19.30 -1.67 -6.08
C ILE A 104 -18.28 -0.87 -5.28
N ALA A 105 -18.71 -0.11 -4.27
CA ALA A 105 -17.79 0.60 -3.40
C ALA A 105 -16.89 -0.34 -2.59
N GLU A 106 -17.39 -1.50 -2.17
CA GLU A 106 -16.61 -2.56 -1.52
C GLU A 106 -15.54 -3.16 -2.42
N LYS A 107 -15.93 -3.63 -3.62
CA LYS A 107 -14.99 -4.16 -4.61
C LYS A 107 -13.97 -3.11 -5.05
N SER A 108 -14.35 -1.83 -5.08
CA SER A 108 -13.43 -0.74 -5.40
C SER A 108 -12.35 -0.59 -4.34
N PHE A 109 -12.71 -0.62 -3.05
CA PHE A 109 -11.74 -0.69 -1.95
C PHE A 109 -10.88 -1.96 -1.98
N TYR A 110 -11.46 -3.14 -2.27
CA TYR A 110 -10.69 -4.38 -2.39
C TYR A 110 -9.65 -4.30 -3.53
N ASN A 111 -10.03 -3.82 -4.70
CA ASN A 111 -9.13 -3.66 -5.84
C ASN A 111 -8.02 -2.62 -5.57
N MET A 112 -8.35 -1.49 -4.94
CA MET A 112 -7.34 -0.52 -4.48
C MET A 112 -6.38 -1.12 -3.45
N GLY A 113 -6.85 -2.03 -2.59
CA GLY A 113 -6.01 -2.79 -1.67
C GLY A 113 -5.03 -3.72 -2.39
N ASN A 114 -5.50 -4.44 -3.41
CA ASN A 114 -4.67 -5.32 -4.25
C ASN A 114 -3.58 -4.53 -4.98
N LEU A 115 -3.91 -3.35 -5.53
CA LEU A 115 -2.94 -2.46 -6.18
C LEU A 115 -1.87 -1.97 -5.20
N ALA A 116 -2.29 -1.41 -4.06
CA ALA A 116 -1.37 -0.94 -3.03
C ALA A 116 -0.47 -2.06 -2.49
N PHE A 117 -0.98 -3.29 -2.41
CA PHE A 117 -0.20 -4.46 -2.01
C PHE A 117 0.86 -4.84 -3.05
N ASN A 118 0.52 -4.80 -4.34
CA ASN A 118 1.45 -5.05 -5.45
C ASN A 118 2.52 -3.95 -5.57
N GLU A 119 2.17 -2.70 -5.26
CA GLU A 119 3.08 -1.55 -5.11
C GLU A 119 3.94 -1.61 -3.84
N GLN A 120 3.83 -2.68 -3.04
CA GLN A 120 4.47 -2.85 -1.72
C GLN A 120 4.08 -1.79 -0.67
N ASN A 121 3.09 -0.95 -0.94
CA ASN A 121 2.50 0.00 -0.01
C ASN A 121 1.50 -0.72 0.92
N TYR A 122 2.03 -1.62 1.76
CA TYR A 122 1.24 -2.51 2.61
C TYR A 122 0.37 -1.74 3.62
N ALA A 123 0.80 -0.56 4.07
CA ALA A 123 0.00 0.32 4.94
C ALA A 123 -1.29 0.80 4.24
N GLN A 124 -1.18 1.30 3.00
CA GLN A 124 -2.35 1.67 2.18
C GLN A 124 -3.21 0.45 1.84
N ALA A 125 -2.60 -0.72 1.59
CA ALA A 125 -3.34 -1.96 1.34
C ALA A 125 -4.22 -2.35 2.54
N ILE A 126 -3.66 -2.33 3.75
CA ILE A 126 -4.35 -2.61 5.02
C ILE A 126 -5.63 -1.77 5.17
N ASP A 127 -5.54 -0.45 5.00
CA ASP A 127 -6.70 0.43 5.17
C ASP A 127 -7.75 0.27 4.07
N ASN A 128 -7.34 -0.04 2.84
CA ASN A 128 -8.25 -0.38 1.76
C ASN A 128 -9.01 -1.70 2.04
N TYR A 129 -8.34 -2.77 2.46
CA TYR A 129 -9.01 -4.02 2.84
C TYR A 129 -9.92 -3.85 4.06
N LYS A 130 -9.52 -3.03 5.05
CA LYS A 130 -10.40 -2.65 6.18
C LYS A 130 -11.64 -1.90 5.71
N ASN A 131 -11.55 -1.04 4.69
CA ASN A 131 -12.71 -0.37 4.10
C ASN A 131 -13.60 -1.31 3.28
N ALA A 132 -13.03 -2.30 2.58
CA ALA A 132 -13.82 -3.36 1.94
C ALA A 132 -14.61 -4.17 2.98
N LEU A 133 -13.94 -4.66 4.04
CA LEU A 133 -14.56 -5.43 5.12
C LEU A 133 -15.61 -4.65 5.93
N ARG A 134 -15.50 -3.31 6.03
CA ARG A 134 -16.55 -2.45 6.61
C ARG A 134 -17.84 -2.45 5.77
N ARG A 135 -17.74 -2.63 4.46
CA ARG A 135 -18.88 -2.66 3.51
C ARG A 135 -19.41 -4.08 3.30
N ASN A 136 -18.54 -5.08 3.30
CA ASN A 136 -18.87 -6.51 3.20
C ASN A 136 -18.06 -7.33 4.24
N PRO A 137 -18.56 -7.48 5.47
CA PRO A 137 -17.89 -8.24 6.52
C PRO A 137 -17.69 -9.73 6.19
N ASP A 138 -18.41 -10.25 5.19
CA ASP A 138 -18.41 -11.65 4.78
C ASP A 138 -17.46 -11.91 3.57
N ASN A 139 -16.68 -10.92 3.10
CA ASN A 139 -15.61 -11.11 2.09
C ASN A 139 -14.35 -11.75 2.72
N ASP A 140 -14.22 -13.07 2.60
CA ASP A 140 -13.07 -13.80 3.13
C ASP A 140 -11.75 -13.56 2.35
N HIS A 141 -11.77 -13.12 1.08
CA HIS A 141 -10.55 -12.75 0.34
C HIS A 141 -9.95 -11.42 0.83
N ALA A 142 -10.80 -10.42 1.10
CA ALA A 142 -10.34 -9.16 1.71
C ALA A 142 -9.74 -9.38 3.11
N ARG A 143 -10.25 -10.39 3.84
CA ARG A 143 -9.76 -10.83 5.16
C ARG A 143 -8.39 -11.50 5.06
N GLU A 144 -8.20 -12.40 4.09
CA GLU A 144 -6.93 -13.06 3.82
C GLU A 144 -5.86 -12.05 3.38
N ASN A 145 -6.17 -11.19 2.41
CA ASN A 145 -5.24 -10.19 1.90
C ASN A 145 -4.89 -9.13 2.96
N LEU A 146 -5.81 -8.78 3.87
CA LEU A 146 -5.54 -7.91 5.02
C LEU A 146 -4.46 -8.51 5.94
N ARG A 147 -4.58 -9.80 6.29
CA ARG A 147 -3.60 -10.50 7.15
C ARG A 147 -2.25 -10.63 6.45
N LEU A 148 -2.24 -10.89 5.14
CA LEU A 148 -1.03 -10.92 4.34
C LEU A 148 -0.34 -9.55 4.29
N ALA A 149 -1.10 -8.47 4.09
CA ALA A 149 -0.58 -7.10 4.11
C ALA A 149 -0.02 -6.69 5.49
N GLN A 150 -0.69 -7.08 6.57
CA GLN A 150 -0.19 -6.89 7.94
C GLN A 150 1.17 -7.57 8.14
N LYS A 151 1.27 -8.86 7.78
CA LYS A 151 2.52 -9.61 7.84
C LYS A 151 3.63 -8.98 6.96
N ARG A 152 3.31 -8.53 5.74
CA ARG A 152 4.30 -7.90 4.85
C ARG A 152 4.82 -6.56 5.37
N LEU A 153 3.96 -5.74 5.98
CA LEU A 153 4.38 -4.47 6.61
C LEU A 153 5.34 -4.71 7.78
N GLU A 154 5.09 -5.75 8.56
CA GLU A 154 5.94 -6.16 9.69
C GLU A 154 7.26 -6.80 9.24
N GLU A 155 7.25 -7.59 8.16
CA GLU A 155 8.46 -8.10 7.50
C GLU A 155 9.35 -6.94 6.99
N GLN A 156 8.75 -5.88 6.42
CA GLN A 156 9.46 -4.69 5.95
C GLN A 156 10.09 -3.91 7.12
N GLN A 157 9.30 -3.56 8.14
CA GLN A 157 9.80 -2.80 9.32
C GLN A 157 10.95 -3.52 10.04
N ASN A 158 10.91 -4.86 10.09
CA ASN A 158 11.98 -5.66 10.67
C ASN A 158 13.23 -5.77 9.77
N GLN A 159 13.14 -5.52 8.45
CA GLN A 159 14.31 -5.40 7.58
C GLN A 159 14.99 -4.03 7.77
N ASP A 160 14.21 -2.95 7.79
CA ASP A 160 14.70 -1.58 7.94
C ASP A 160 15.50 -1.42 9.26
N GLN A 161 14.94 -1.86 10.41
CA GLN A 161 15.63 -1.80 11.71
C GLN A 161 16.97 -2.56 11.74
N ASN A 162 17.09 -3.66 10.98
CA ASN A 162 18.33 -4.44 10.93
C ASN A 162 19.38 -3.82 9.97
N GLN A 163 18.99 -2.95 9.03
CA GLN A 163 19.96 -2.17 8.24
C GLN A 163 20.53 -1.01 9.06
N ASP A 164 19.68 -0.26 9.77
CA ASP A 164 20.10 0.89 10.59
C ASP A 164 21.12 0.49 11.68
N GLN A 165 20.87 -0.63 12.39
CA GLN A 165 21.82 -1.13 13.39
C GLN A 165 23.15 -1.59 12.78
N ASN A 166 23.14 -2.10 11.54
CA ASN A 166 24.38 -2.53 10.87
C ASN A 166 25.23 -1.33 10.42
N GLN A 167 24.61 -0.20 10.07
CA GLN A 167 25.34 1.05 9.79
C GLN A 167 25.93 1.65 11.07
N GLN A 168 25.17 1.74 12.18
CA GLN A 168 25.70 2.24 13.45
C GLN A 168 26.90 1.41 13.97
N ASN A 169 26.87 0.09 13.79
CA ASN A 169 27.99 -0.79 14.15
C ASN A 169 29.23 -0.62 13.24
N GLN A 170 29.07 -0.16 11.99
CA GLN A 170 30.22 0.13 11.13
C GLN A 170 30.89 1.46 11.47
N ASP A 171 30.15 2.49 11.86
CA ASP A 171 30.75 3.79 12.22
C ASP A 171 31.40 3.76 13.61
N GLN A 172 30.81 3.08 14.60
CA GLN A 172 31.47 2.91 15.91
C GLN A 172 32.82 2.16 15.83
N ASN A 173 33.00 1.29 14.83
CA ASN A 173 34.28 0.60 14.61
C ASN A 173 35.37 1.53 14.06
N LYS A 174 35.02 2.56 13.27
CA LYS A 174 36.00 3.53 12.72
C LYS A 174 36.57 4.44 13.82
N ASP A 175 35.72 4.89 14.74
CA ASP A 175 36.14 5.75 15.84
C ASP A 175 37.09 5.02 16.82
N GLN A 176 36.95 3.70 16.99
CA GLN A 176 37.86 2.90 17.81
C GLN A 176 39.24 2.65 17.17
N GLU A 177 39.38 2.71 15.83
CA GLU A 177 40.69 2.60 15.19
C GLU A 177 41.48 3.91 15.26
N GLN A 178 40.84 5.08 15.12
CA GLN A 178 41.55 6.36 15.23
C GLN A 178 42.12 6.59 16.65
N ASN A 179 41.37 6.20 17.69
CA ASN A 179 41.73 6.48 19.08
C ASN A 179 42.86 5.57 19.64
N LYS A 180 43.47 4.71 18.83
CA LYS A 180 44.63 3.87 19.21
C LYS A 180 45.99 4.39 18.73
N ASN A 181 46.02 5.42 17.88
CA ASN A 181 47.25 5.92 17.26
C ASN A 181 47.84 7.19 17.91
N GLN A 182 47.22 7.73 18.97
CA GLN A 182 47.59 9.05 19.50
C GLN A 182 48.47 9.02 20.77
N ASP A 183 48.75 7.85 21.33
CA ASP A 183 49.34 7.68 22.69
C ASP A 183 50.76 7.07 22.67
N LYS A 184 51.54 7.33 21.62
CA LYS A 184 52.92 6.82 21.43
C LYS A 184 53.87 7.83 20.76
N ASN A 185 53.93 9.07 21.24
CA ASN A 185 54.93 10.01 20.69
C ASN A 185 55.40 11.10 21.67
N ASP A 186 56.07 10.70 22.75
CA ASP A 186 57.05 11.57 23.43
C ASP A 186 58.20 10.74 24.04
N GLN A 187 59.33 11.39 24.31
CA GLN A 187 60.65 10.85 24.73
C GLN A 187 61.50 10.14 23.65
N ASN A 188 62.21 10.93 22.82
CA ASN A 188 63.59 11.34 23.17
C ASN A 188 64.22 12.30 22.14
N LYS A 189 65.25 13.04 22.56
CA LYS A 189 66.03 13.97 21.74
C LYS A 189 67.54 13.77 21.95
N ASP A 190 68.29 14.05 20.89
CA ASP A 190 69.74 14.32 20.85
C ASP A 190 70.68 13.16 21.29
N GLN A 191 71.82 12.88 20.63
CA GLN A 191 72.68 13.74 19.81
C GLN A 191 73.18 13.10 18.50
N ASN A 192 73.65 13.96 17.58
CA ASN A 192 74.28 13.62 16.30
C ASN A 192 75.71 13.05 16.41
N LYS A 193 76.09 12.16 15.47
CA LYS A 193 77.04 12.52 14.40
C LYS A 193 77.14 11.48 13.26
N ASP A 194 77.49 11.98 12.07
CA ASP A 194 77.56 11.26 10.80
C ASP A 194 78.63 10.16 10.72
N GLN A 195 78.31 9.05 10.04
CA GLN A 195 78.67 8.92 8.61
C GLN A 195 77.84 7.85 7.86
N ASN A 196 77.40 8.22 6.65
CA ASN A 196 76.90 7.32 5.59
C ASN A 196 78.02 6.38 5.10
N LYS A 197 77.83 5.24 4.40
CA LYS A 197 76.69 4.38 3.99
C LYS A 197 77.33 3.06 3.48
N ASP A 198 76.65 1.94 3.25
CA ASP A 198 75.23 1.55 3.36
C ASP A 198 75.20 0.14 4.05
N GLU A 199 74.26 -0.81 3.95
CA GLU A 199 73.01 -1.03 3.19
C GLU A 199 71.84 -1.38 4.17
N GLN A 200 70.84 -2.13 3.71
CA GLN A 200 69.58 -2.44 4.42
C GLN A 200 69.08 -3.87 4.04
N ASN A 201 68.32 -4.64 4.84
CA ASN A 201 67.86 -4.47 6.23
C ASN A 201 67.45 -5.84 6.86
N LYS A 202 68.11 -6.21 7.96
CA LYS A 202 67.58 -6.88 9.19
C LYS A 202 66.42 -7.90 9.13
N ASP A 203 66.75 -9.19 9.23
CA ASP A 203 66.77 -10.03 10.46
C ASP A 203 66.23 -9.44 11.80
N GLN A 204 65.80 -10.19 12.84
CA GLN A 204 65.41 -11.60 13.06
C GLN A 204 64.84 -11.71 14.51
N ASP A 205 64.07 -12.76 14.83
CA ASP A 205 63.67 -13.31 16.15
C ASP A 205 63.91 -12.51 17.47
N GLN A 206 62.87 -12.43 18.32
CA GLN A 206 62.85 -13.27 19.53
C GLN A 206 61.48 -13.39 20.22
N GLN A 207 61.39 -14.38 21.13
CA GLN A 207 60.20 -14.84 21.85
C GLN A 207 59.84 -13.93 23.03
N GLN A 208 58.55 -13.92 23.44
CA GLN A 208 58.19 -14.51 24.75
C GLN A 208 56.69 -14.69 25.04
N GLN A 209 56.45 -15.67 25.93
CA GLN A 209 55.30 -15.87 26.82
C GLN A 209 53.90 -16.13 26.24
N GLN A 210 53.47 -17.39 26.38
CA GLN A 210 52.07 -17.79 26.44
C GLN A 210 51.40 -17.19 27.68
N GLN A 211 50.23 -16.56 27.51
CA GLN A 211 49.17 -16.60 28.52
C GLN A 211 47.83 -16.82 27.82
N GLN A 212 47.16 -17.93 28.13
CA GLN A 212 45.72 -18.05 27.90
C GLN A 212 44.98 -17.33 29.02
N PRO A 213 43.98 -16.51 28.68
CA PRO A 213 42.69 -16.56 29.36
C PRO A 213 41.77 -17.55 28.63
N GLN A 214 41.13 -18.46 29.37
CA GLN A 214 40.13 -19.37 28.81
C GLN A 214 38.85 -18.63 28.38
N ASP A 215 38.06 -19.28 27.53
CA ASP A 215 36.74 -18.86 27.09
C ASP A 215 35.79 -18.49 28.25
N GLN A 216 35.76 -17.21 28.64
CA GLN A 216 34.51 -16.64 29.12
C GLN A 216 33.60 -16.47 27.92
N LYS A 217 32.70 -17.44 27.74
CA LYS A 217 31.49 -17.28 26.91
C LYS A 217 30.62 -16.20 27.53
N GLN A 218 30.95 -14.94 27.27
CA GLN A 218 29.97 -13.87 27.30
C GLN A 218 28.90 -14.27 26.28
N GLN A 219 27.74 -14.69 26.78
CA GLN A 219 26.54 -14.75 25.94
C GLN A 219 26.39 -13.35 25.32
N PRO A 220 26.16 -13.20 24.01
CA PRO A 220 25.74 -11.92 23.47
C PRO A 220 24.42 -11.58 24.16
N GLN A 221 24.52 -10.64 25.12
CA GLN A 221 23.41 -10.21 25.93
C GLN A 221 22.37 -9.64 24.98
N GLN A 222 21.26 -10.35 24.78
CA GLN A 222 20.22 -9.97 23.82
C GLN A 222 19.60 -8.63 24.26
N GLN A 223 20.20 -7.54 23.79
CA GLN A 223 19.56 -6.23 23.78
C GLN A 223 18.25 -6.40 23.03
N GLN A 224 17.15 -6.18 23.73
CA GLN A 224 15.82 -6.33 23.19
C GLN A 224 15.62 -5.24 22.12
N GLN A 225 15.83 -5.61 20.85
CA GLN A 225 15.49 -4.77 19.71
C GLN A 225 14.02 -4.36 19.85
N GLY A 226 13.72 -3.07 19.63
CA GLY A 226 12.39 -2.49 19.85
C GLY A 226 11.32 -2.91 18.83
N GLY A 227 11.56 -3.98 18.06
CA GLY A 227 10.63 -4.58 17.11
C GLY A 227 9.83 -5.72 17.73
N ILE A 228 8.70 -6.07 17.11
CA ILE A 228 7.93 -7.26 17.47
C ILE A 228 8.65 -8.48 16.89
N SER A 229 9.10 -9.40 17.74
CA SER A 229 9.80 -10.61 17.24
C SER A 229 8.87 -11.47 16.37
N PRO A 230 9.39 -12.24 15.39
CA PRO A 230 8.57 -13.03 14.45
C PRO A 230 7.61 -14.05 15.11
N GLU A 231 7.88 -14.46 16.35
CA GLU A 231 7.02 -15.32 17.16
C GLU A 231 5.90 -14.53 17.83
N ASN A 232 6.20 -13.33 18.31
CA ASN A 232 5.20 -12.40 18.86
C ASN A 232 4.28 -11.87 17.75
N ALA A 233 4.83 -11.60 16.56
CA ALA A 233 4.10 -11.28 15.33
C ALA A 233 3.03 -12.34 15.01
N GLN A 234 3.47 -13.60 14.87
CA GLN A 234 2.57 -14.73 14.62
C GLN A 234 1.54 -14.93 15.74
N LYS A 235 1.93 -14.70 17.00
CA LYS A 235 1.04 -14.76 18.17
C LYS A 235 -0.02 -13.64 18.15
N ILE A 236 0.31 -12.44 17.71
CA ILE A 236 -0.62 -11.32 17.53
C ILE A 236 -1.58 -11.64 16.39
N LEU A 237 -1.08 -11.99 15.19
CA LEU A 237 -1.91 -12.37 14.04
C LEU A 237 -2.88 -13.51 14.36
N LYS A 238 -2.42 -14.55 15.07
CA LYS A 238 -3.26 -15.67 15.54
C LYS A 238 -4.28 -15.26 16.59
N THR A 239 -3.94 -14.33 17.50
CA THR A 239 -4.90 -13.77 18.46
C THR A 239 -5.99 -12.97 17.74
N MET A 240 -5.60 -12.10 16.80
CA MET A 240 -6.53 -11.34 15.96
C MET A 240 -7.46 -12.25 15.17
N GLU A 241 -6.94 -13.33 14.55
CA GLU A 241 -7.78 -14.32 13.86
C GLU A 241 -8.81 -14.99 14.79
N ASN A 242 -8.44 -15.31 16.03
CA ASN A 242 -9.36 -15.91 17.00
C ASN A 242 -10.46 -14.93 17.43
N GLU A 243 -10.10 -13.67 17.73
CA GLU A 243 -11.05 -12.61 18.11
C GLU A 243 -12.01 -12.23 16.96
N GLU A 244 -11.48 -12.21 15.74
CA GLU A 244 -12.22 -11.91 14.52
C GLU A 244 -13.19 -13.05 14.17
N ASN A 245 -12.76 -14.31 14.26
CA ASN A 245 -13.65 -15.48 14.12
C ASN A 245 -14.73 -15.52 15.21
N ALA A 246 -14.38 -15.26 16.48
CA ALA A 246 -15.36 -15.20 17.57
C ALA A 246 -16.39 -14.08 17.36
N THR A 247 -15.95 -12.94 16.82
CA THR A 247 -16.83 -11.81 16.47
C THR A 247 -17.73 -12.13 15.28
N ARG A 248 -17.19 -12.76 14.22
CA ARG A 248 -17.97 -13.27 13.08
C ARG A 248 -19.02 -14.29 13.52
N ALA A 249 -18.67 -15.20 14.44
CA ALA A 249 -19.61 -16.17 15.01
C ALA A 249 -20.76 -15.50 15.78
N ARG A 250 -20.47 -14.47 16.59
CA ARG A 250 -21.46 -13.67 17.32
C ARG A 250 -22.43 -12.96 16.37
N VAL A 251 -21.91 -12.19 15.42
CA VAL A 251 -22.71 -11.46 14.42
C VAL A 251 -23.56 -12.41 13.58
N ASN A 252 -23.02 -13.58 13.18
CA ASN A 252 -23.78 -14.57 12.42
C ASN A 252 -24.78 -15.37 13.29
N ALA A 253 -24.67 -15.37 14.61
CA ALA A 253 -25.72 -15.87 15.51
C ALA A 253 -26.86 -14.83 15.67
N GLU A 254 -26.54 -13.53 15.67
CA GLU A 254 -27.50 -12.42 15.71
C GLU A 254 -28.27 -12.28 14.38
N LYS A 255 -27.57 -12.25 13.23
CA LYS A 255 -28.19 -12.25 11.88
C LYS A 255 -29.24 -13.37 11.74
N ARG A 256 -28.92 -14.59 12.22
CA ARG A 256 -29.81 -15.77 12.14
C ARG A 256 -31.07 -15.67 13.03
N LYS A 257 -31.07 -14.84 14.07
CA LYS A 257 -32.26 -14.59 14.89
C LYS A 257 -33.21 -13.56 14.27
N ASN A 258 -32.71 -12.72 13.36
CA ASN A 258 -33.35 -11.46 12.97
C ASN A 258 -33.66 -11.32 11.46
N GLY A 259 -33.22 -12.24 10.59
CA GLY A 259 -33.19 -12.03 9.13
C GLY A 259 -34.12 -12.93 8.29
N ALA A 260 -34.92 -12.30 7.41
CA ALA A 260 -35.70 -12.94 6.34
C ALA A 260 -34.95 -12.88 4.98
N PRO A 261 -35.29 -13.71 3.96
CA PRO A 261 -34.47 -13.85 2.75
C PRO A 261 -34.57 -12.67 1.78
N SER A 262 -33.42 -12.23 1.26
CA SER A 262 -33.32 -11.15 0.26
C SER A 262 -33.50 -11.63 -1.18
N ARG A 263 -33.95 -10.74 -2.07
CA ARG A 263 -34.11 -10.99 -3.51
C ARG A 263 -32.77 -10.82 -4.25
N ARG A 264 -32.53 -11.65 -5.27
CA ARG A 264 -31.31 -11.58 -6.11
C ARG A 264 -31.37 -10.40 -7.08
N ALA A 265 -30.25 -9.68 -7.24
CA ALA A 265 -30.04 -8.74 -8.33
C ALA A 265 -29.74 -9.47 -9.66
N VAL A 266 -30.01 -8.82 -10.79
CA VAL A 266 -29.91 -9.43 -12.14
C VAL A 266 -28.54 -9.23 -12.79
N THR A 267 -27.77 -8.24 -12.34
CA THR A 267 -26.43 -7.91 -12.88
C THR A 267 -25.44 -7.70 -11.75
N ASN A 268 -24.52 -8.67 -11.55
CA ASN A 268 -23.38 -8.49 -10.65
C ASN A 268 -22.21 -7.81 -11.38
N PRO A 269 -21.47 -6.89 -10.73
CA PRO A 269 -20.15 -6.44 -11.19
C PRO A 269 -19.09 -7.55 -11.01
N TRP A 270 -17.97 -7.48 -11.73
CA TRP A 270 -16.89 -8.49 -11.75
C TRP A 270 -15.79 -8.25 -10.70
#